data_AF-A0A2V5Q8F0-F1
#
_entry.id   AF-A0A2V5Q8F0-F1
#
_cell.length_a   1.000
_cell.length_b   1.000
_cell.length_c   1.000
_cell.angle_alpha   90.00
_cell.angle_beta   90.00
_cell.angle_gamma   90.00
#
_symmetry.space_group_name_H-M   'P 1'
#
loop_
_entity.id
_entity.type
_entity.pdbx_description
1 polymer ?
#
loop_
_entity_poly.entity_id
_entity_poly.type
_entity_poly.pdbx_seq_one_letter_code
_entity_poly.pdbx_strand_id
1 'polypeptide(L)'
;RSVGQHWTERARLAYAPGTALLFLGITLAAVLGVVGETIIQPLARNPVLGAVGFLTNSIIAWAGVLVVRYLWLRELWGPRVTIRSWLAGVLVIVFAMFPGFFVTIVLAFAMPDTPNAQAVFIFCAAVLALVFCALGGELRLLGWIGILKPAPSALTAMVHRLAELMKVKGKVRVFVLEWAMVNGLAWQRNRAVGFTRPLLEIMTEKEVRAVAAHELAHLLEPPWARRIRTAHLFAYLPLVPLAKYGGSPGALAAFCLLVTFVLGYIRFTHRFERRADRGESDAIADPGAYAMSMTVLHQANSTPAVMPGKQSHPHLYDRLLAGGIQPDFPRPRAPSRAKPMLAALTMTFTVLLLLLAMFAGIMVSLHLLGYEVRLEAGEQKRESLSQ
;
A
#
# COMPACT_ATOMS: atom_id res chain seq x y z
N ARG A 1 21.14 -16.96 -6.76
CA ARG A 1 20.98 -16.80 -8.24
C ARG A 1 21.38 -15.40 -8.74
N SER A 2 21.21 -14.33 -7.98
CA SER A 2 21.56 -12.95 -8.38
C SER A 2 22.96 -12.47 -7.96
N VAL A 3 23.69 -13.26 -7.15
CA VAL A 3 25.05 -12.93 -6.69
C VAL A 3 25.98 -12.81 -7.90
N GLY A 4 26.74 -11.72 -7.97
CA GLY A 4 27.66 -11.43 -9.08
C GLY A 4 27.02 -10.78 -10.32
N GLN A 5 25.70 -10.69 -10.42
CA GLN A 5 25.04 -10.00 -11.53
C GLN A 5 25.01 -8.48 -11.30
N HIS A 6 24.96 -7.70 -12.40
CA HIS A 6 24.73 -6.26 -12.34
C HIS A 6 23.42 -5.92 -11.60
N TRP A 7 23.35 -4.76 -10.93
CA TRP A 7 22.23 -4.41 -10.04
C TRP A 7 20.87 -4.45 -10.74
N THR A 8 20.83 -4.11 -12.03
CA THR A 8 19.60 -4.12 -12.84
C THR A 8 18.98 -5.51 -12.97
N GLU A 9 19.83 -6.53 -13.14
CA GLU A 9 19.39 -7.92 -13.23
C GLU A 9 18.99 -8.46 -11.85
N ARG A 10 19.71 -8.06 -10.79
CA ARG A 10 19.31 -8.40 -9.41
C ARG A 10 17.93 -7.82 -9.08
N ALA A 11 17.69 -6.56 -9.42
CA ALA A 11 16.40 -5.90 -9.26
C ALA A 11 15.28 -6.62 -10.05
N ARG A 12 15.56 -7.01 -11.30
CA ARG A 12 14.62 -7.77 -12.14
C ARG A 12 14.22 -9.11 -11.50
N LEU A 13 15.19 -9.84 -10.97
CA LEU A 13 14.96 -11.14 -10.31
C LEU A 13 14.26 -10.99 -8.96
N ALA A 14 14.58 -9.94 -8.20
CA ALA A 14 13.98 -9.65 -6.90
C ALA A 14 12.52 -9.18 -7.00
N TYR A 15 12.12 -8.58 -8.12
CA TYR A 15 10.78 -8.02 -8.31
C TYR A 15 9.67 -9.04 -8.06
N ALA A 16 9.81 -10.26 -8.58
CA ALA A 16 8.71 -11.23 -8.54
C ALA A 16 8.41 -11.76 -7.13
N PRO A 17 9.40 -12.20 -6.34
CA PRO A 17 9.19 -12.53 -4.92
C PRO A 17 8.61 -11.35 -4.12
N GLY A 18 9.15 -10.14 -4.29
CA GLY A 18 8.65 -8.96 -3.57
C GLY A 18 7.19 -8.64 -3.87
N THR A 19 6.79 -8.79 -5.14
CA THR A 19 5.39 -8.59 -5.57
C THR A 19 4.49 -9.75 -5.11
N ALA A 20 5.00 -10.98 -5.08
CA ALA A 20 4.23 -12.13 -4.58
C ALA A 20 3.91 -11.97 -3.09
N LEU A 21 4.83 -11.45 -2.28
CA LEU A 21 4.61 -11.17 -0.85
C LEU A 21 3.51 -10.13 -0.63
N LEU A 22 3.39 -9.13 -1.50
CA LEU A 22 2.28 -8.18 -1.47
C LEU A 22 0.93 -8.85 -1.71
N PHE A 23 0.84 -9.68 -2.76
CA PHE A 23 -0.38 -10.41 -3.06
C PHE A 23 -0.75 -11.41 -1.97
N LEU A 24 0.25 -12.12 -1.42
CA LEU A 24 0.07 -13.06 -0.32
C LEU A 24 -0.51 -12.38 0.92
N GLY A 25 -0.07 -11.18 1.27
CA GLY A 25 -0.66 -10.41 2.37
C GLY A 25 -2.16 -10.20 2.22
N ILE A 26 -2.62 -9.99 0.98
CA ILE A 26 -4.04 -9.79 0.67
C ILE A 26 -4.78 -11.14 0.64
N THR A 27 -4.28 -12.12 -0.14
CA THR A 27 -5.01 -13.37 -0.38
C THR A 27 -5.00 -14.30 0.82
N LEU A 28 -3.87 -14.45 1.50
CA LEU A 28 -3.73 -15.37 2.62
C LEU A 28 -4.56 -14.92 3.82
N ALA A 29 -4.56 -13.62 4.12
CA ALA A 29 -5.38 -13.08 5.20
C ALA A 29 -6.88 -13.25 4.91
N ALA A 30 -7.32 -12.98 3.67
CA ALA A 30 -8.71 -13.19 3.27
C ALA A 30 -9.11 -14.67 3.39
N VAL A 31 -8.27 -15.58 2.91
CA VAL A 31 -8.53 -17.02 2.96
C VAL A 31 -8.56 -17.55 4.39
N LEU A 32 -7.59 -17.20 5.23
CA LEU A 32 -7.56 -17.63 6.62
C LEU A 32 -8.73 -17.04 7.42
N GLY A 33 -9.16 -15.83 7.06
CA GLY A 33 -10.39 -15.25 7.56
C GLY A 33 -11.61 -16.11 7.22
N VAL A 34 -11.84 -16.39 5.93
CA VAL A 34 -12.97 -17.20 5.47
C VAL A 34 -12.94 -18.60 6.08
N VAL A 35 -11.78 -19.24 6.16
CA VAL A 35 -11.64 -20.56 6.81
C VAL A 35 -11.97 -20.46 8.30
N GLY A 36 -11.51 -19.42 9.00
CA GLY A 36 -11.84 -19.20 10.39
C GLY A 36 -13.34 -19.05 10.62
N GLU A 37 -14.02 -18.28 9.77
CA GLU A 37 -15.46 -18.06 9.86
C GLU A 37 -16.26 -19.31 9.49
N THR A 38 -15.93 -19.98 8.39
CA THR A 38 -16.72 -21.11 7.87
C THR A 38 -16.46 -22.43 8.59
N ILE A 39 -15.26 -22.64 9.14
CA ILE A 39 -14.86 -23.91 9.74
C ILE A 39 -14.76 -23.80 11.27
N ILE A 40 -14.11 -22.76 11.80
CA ILE A 40 -13.82 -22.66 13.24
C ILE A 40 -15.03 -22.09 14.00
N GLN A 41 -15.74 -21.10 13.47
CA GLN A 41 -16.87 -20.49 14.16
C GLN A 41 -18.01 -21.47 14.48
N PRO A 42 -18.44 -22.38 13.58
CA PRO A 42 -19.47 -23.37 13.91
C PRO A 42 -19.05 -24.31 15.05
N LEU A 43 -17.75 -24.62 15.14
CA LEU A 43 -17.20 -25.47 16.20
C LEU A 43 -17.14 -24.73 17.54
N ALA A 44 -16.95 -23.41 17.54
CA ALA A 44 -16.80 -22.64 18.76
C ALA A 44 -18.11 -22.47 19.55
N ARG A 45 -19.29 -22.70 18.93
CA ARG A 45 -20.66 -22.45 19.46
C ARG A 45 -20.92 -21.04 20.03
N ASN A 46 -19.89 -20.24 20.21
CA ASN A 46 -19.89 -18.91 20.79
C ASN A 46 -19.41 -17.90 19.72
N PRO A 47 -20.27 -16.96 19.29
CA PRO A 47 -19.94 -16.01 18.23
C PRO A 47 -18.77 -15.09 18.60
N VAL A 48 -18.57 -14.79 19.89
CA VAL A 48 -17.46 -13.97 20.37
C VAL A 48 -16.13 -14.69 20.18
N LEU A 49 -16.06 -15.99 20.53
CA LEU A 49 -14.84 -16.78 20.33
C LEU A 49 -14.53 -16.97 18.84
N GLY A 50 -15.55 -17.09 17.99
CA GLY A 50 -15.39 -17.10 16.54
C GLY A 50 -14.77 -15.81 15.99
N ALA A 51 -15.30 -14.65 16.40
CA ALA A 51 -14.78 -13.35 15.98
C ALA A 51 -13.34 -13.10 16.47
N VAL A 52 -13.04 -13.47 17.73
CA VAL A 52 -11.68 -13.41 18.28
C VAL A 52 -10.73 -14.33 17.52
N GLY A 53 -11.16 -15.56 17.20
CA GLY A 53 -10.38 -16.51 16.41
C GLY A 53 -10.08 -15.99 15.00
N PHE A 54 -11.08 -15.46 14.31
CA PHE A 54 -10.94 -14.82 13.00
C PHE A 54 -9.89 -13.70 13.03
N LEU A 55 -10.03 -12.77 13.98
CA LEU A 55 -9.16 -11.61 14.09
C LEU A 55 -7.73 -12.04 14.43
N THR A 56 -7.58 -12.98 15.37
CA THR A 56 -6.29 -13.52 15.78
C THR A 56 -5.58 -14.19 14.60
N ASN A 57 -6.27 -15.05 13.84
CA ASN A 57 -5.71 -15.71 12.66
C ASN A 57 -5.31 -14.70 11.57
N SER A 58 -6.15 -13.70 11.33
CA SER A 58 -5.88 -12.64 10.37
C SER A 58 -4.65 -11.82 10.76
N ILE A 59 -4.52 -11.45 12.04
CA ILE A 59 -3.37 -10.72 12.58
C ILE A 59 -2.10 -11.57 12.47
N ILE A 60 -2.14 -12.85 12.84
CA ILE A 60 -0.99 -13.76 12.74
C ILE A 60 -0.56 -13.92 11.28
N ALA A 61 -1.49 -14.10 10.35
CA ALA A 61 -1.21 -14.20 8.92
C ALA A 61 -0.51 -12.94 8.39
N TRP A 62 -1.06 -11.76 8.71
CA TRP A 62 -0.47 -10.49 8.35
C TRP A 62 0.91 -10.29 8.98
N ALA A 63 1.07 -10.61 10.26
CA ALA A 63 2.34 -10.53 10.95
C ALA A 63 3.40 -11.42 10.29
N GLY A 64 3.05 -12.66 9.93
CA GLY A 64 3.93 -13.58 9.20
C GLY A 64 4.38 -12.99 7.86
N VAL A 65 3.45 -12.45 7.06
CA VAL A 65 3.78 -11.80 5.78
C VAL A 65 4.68 -10.57 5.99
N LEU A 66 4.39 -9.74 7.00
CA LEU A 66 5.19 -8.56 7.32
C LEU A 66 6.61 -8.92 7.78
N VAL A 67 6.78 -10.00 8.57
CA VAL A 67 8.09 -10.50 9.00
C VAL A 67 8.88 -11.03 7.81
N VAL A 68 8.28 -11.88 6.97
CA VAL A 68 8.96 -12.39 5.75
C VAL A 68 9.36 -11.24 4.84
N ARG A 69 8.48 -10.25 4.67
CA ARG A 69 8.78 -9.06 3.87
C ARG A 69 9.89 -8.21 4.45
N TYR A 70 9.93 -8.02 5.77
CA TYR A 70 11.03 -7.34 6.45
C TYR A 70 12.36 -8.05 6.22
N LEU A 71 12.41 -9.36 6.43
CA LEU A 71 13.63 -10.16 6.22
C LEU A 71 14.09 -10.09 4.76
N TRP A 72 13.16 -10.22 3.82
CA TRP A 72 13.44 -10.11 2.39
C TRP A 72 13.98 -8.72 2.01
N LEU A 73 13.39 -7.64 2.52
CA LEU A 73 13.87 -6.28 2.27
C LEU A 73 15.22 -6.04 2.93
N ARG A 74 15.45 -6.57 4.13
CA ARG A 74 16.74 -6.45 4.83
C ARG A 74 17.86 -7.15 4.07
N GLU A 75 17.58 -8.31 3.48
CA GLU A 75 18.51 -8.99 2.58
C GLU A 75 18.78 -8.16 1.32
N LEU A 76 17.73 -7.59 0.71
CA LEU A 76 17.84 -6.90 -0.57
C LEU A 76 18.47 -5.49 -0.46
N TRP A 77 18.12 -4.75 0.59
CA TRP A 77 18.49 -3.35 0.79
C TRP A 77 19.55 -3.18 1.87
N GLY A 78 19.94 -4.26 2.53
CA GLY A 78 21.02 -4.28 3.52
C GLY A 78 20.66 -3.65 4.87
N PRO A 79 21.69 -3.22 5.64
CA PRO A 79 21.55 -2.83 7.05
C PRO A 79 20.63 -1.63 7.34
N ARG A 80 20.32 -0.79 6.33
CA ARG A 80 19.42 0.37 6.50
C ARG A 80 17.97 -0.03 6.79
N VAL A 81 17.58 -1.27 6.50
CA VAL A 81 16.27 -1.82 6.88
C VAL A 81 16.34 -2.30 8.31
N THR A 82 16.08 -1.38 9.23
CA THR A 82 15.91 -1.68 10.66
C THR A 82 14.44 -1.98 10.94
N ILE A 83 14.14 -2.63 12.07
CA ILE A 83 12.75 -2.82 12.51
C ILE A 83 12.03 -1.47 12.60
N ARG A 84 12.71 -0.44 13.12
CA ARG A 84 12.19 0.92 13.23
C ARG A 84 11.85 1.52 11.86
N SER A 85 12.81 1.55 10.93
CA SER A 85 12.61 2.16 9.60
C SER A 85 11.63 1.37 8.73
N TRP A 86 11.48 0.06 8.98
CA TRP A 86 10.46 -0.79 8.38
C TRP A 86 9.06 -0.47 8.91
N LEU A 87 8.85 -0.51 10.22
CA LEU A 87 7.55 -0.20 10.85
C LEU A 87 7.13 1.23 10.54
N ALA A 88 8.06 2.18 10.56
CA ALA A 88 7.79 3.54 10.18
C ALA A 88 7.30 3.64 8.72
N GLY A 89 7.90 2.88 7.80
CA GLY A 89 7.43 2.75 6.42
C GLY A 89 6.00 2.21 6.30
N VAL A 90 5.64 1.20 7.09
CA VAL A 90 4.27 0.67 7.15
C VAL A 90 3.30 1.78 7.59
N LEU A 91 3.65 2.54 8.62
CA LEU A 91 2.83 3.64 9.14
C LEU A 91 2.71 4.79 8.12
N VAL A 92 3.77 5.11 7.37
CA VAL A 92 3.72 6.10 6.28
C VAL A 92 2.75 5.65 5.18
N ILE A 93 2.82 4.39 4.75
CA ILE A 93 1.91 3.85 3.73
C ILE A 93 0.47 3.91 4.23
N VAL A 94 0.20 3.43 5.45
CA VAL A 94 -1.15 3.37 6.01
C VAL A 94 -1.73 4.77 6.24
N PHE A 95 -1.02 5.64 6.97
CA PHE A 95 -1.56 6.92 7.41
C PHE A 95 -1.37 8.05 6.41
N ALA A 96 -0.25 8.08 5.69
CA ALA A 96 0.05 9.18 4.77
C ALA A 96 -0.44 8.90 3.34
N MET A 97 -0.39 7.65 2.88
CA MET A 97 -0.76 7.32 1.49
C MET A 97 -2.19 6.80 1.35
N PHE A 98 -2.67 5.99 2.30
CA PHE A 98 -3.99 5.34 2.22
C PHE A 98 -4.89 5.52 3.47
N PRO A 99 -4.99 6.72 4.09
CA PRO A 99 -5.79 6.89 5.31
C PRO A 99 -7.28 6.55 5.10
N GLY A 100 -7.84 6.88 3.93
CA GLY A 100 -9.24 6.59 3.58
C GLY A 100 -9.56 5.10 3.60
N PHE A 101 -8.68 4.31 3.00
CA PHE A 101 -8.81 2.85 2.96
C PHE A 101 -8.69 2.24 4.35
N PHE A 102 -7.73 2.70 5.16
CA PHE A 102 -7.55 2.22 6.53
C PHE A 102 -8.75 2.54 7.43
N VAL A 103 -9.25 3.78 7.42
CA VAL A 103 -10.46 4.15 8.19
C VAL A 103 -11.67 3.34 7.74
N THR A 104 -11.78 3.03 6.44
CA THR A 104 -12.87 2.19 5.92
C THR A 104 -12.79 0.75 6.44
N ILE A 105 -11.58 0.18 6.53
CA ILE A 105 -11.39 -1.15 7.14
C ILE A 105 -11.83 -1.11 8.61
N VAL A 106 -11.36 -0.13 9.38
CA VAL A 106 -11.75 0.02 10.80
C VAL A 106 -13.27 0.18 10.92
N LEU A 107 -13.88 0.99 10.05
CA LEU A 107 -15.32 1.19 10.00
C LEU A 107 -16.07 -0.12 9.70
N ALA A 108 -15.57 -0.95 8.77
CA ALA A 108 -16.19 -2.23 8.43
C ALA A 108 -16.25 -3.20 9.62
N PHE A 109 -15.23 -3.20 10.48
CA PHE A 109 -15.21 -4.02 11.69
C PHE A 109 -15.99 -3.41 12.85
N ALA A 110 -15.96 -2.08 13.01
CA ALA A 110 -16.60 -1.40 14.14
C ALA A 110 -18.11 -1.18 13.94
N MET A 111 -18.58 -1.01 12.71
CA MET A 111 -19.99 -0.73 12.42
C MET A 111 -20.87 -1.95 12.76
N PRO A 112 -21.97 -1.79 13.53
CA PRO A 112 -22.87 -2.89 13.87
C PRO A 112 -23.65 -3.39 12.65
N ASP A 113 -24.16 -4.62 12.72
CA ASP A 113 -24.85 -5.29 11.60
C ASP A 113 -26.28 -4.78 11.36
N THR A 114 -26.83 -3.99 12.28
CA THR A 114 -28.14 -3.34 12.14
C THR A 114 -28.00 -1.81 12.11
N PRO A 115 -28.78 -1.11 11.29
CA PRO A 115 -28.79 0.35 11.28
C PRO A 115 -29.43 0.89 12.57
N ASN A 116 -28.60 1.45 13.44
CA ASN A 116 -29.01 2.01 14.73
C ASN A 116 -28.22 3.29 15.07
N ALA A 117 -28.52 3.93 16.20
CA ALA A 117 -27.82 5.15 16.62
C ALA A 117 -26.30 4.97 16.79
N GLN A 118 -25.86 3.77 17.22
CA GLN A 118 -24.44 3.42 17.32
C GLN A 118 -23.77 3.39 15.94
N ALA A 119 -24.43 2.84 14.90
CA ALA A 119 -23.93 2.85 13.53
C ALA A 119 -23.70 4.28 13.02
N VAL A 120 -24.66 5.17 13.28
CA VAL A 120 -24.56 6.60 12.91
C VAL A 120 -23.39 7.26 13.64
N PHE A 121 -23.24 7.03 14.95
CA PHE A 121 -22.14 7.57 15.73
C PHE A 121 -20.77 7.11 15.20
N ILE A 122 -20.60 5.80 14.95
CA ILE A 122 -19.35 5.23 14.43
C ILE A 122 -19.05 5.77 13.02
N PHE A 123 -20.06 5.88 12.15
CA PHE A 123 -19.91 6.45 10.82
C PHE A 123 -19.49 7.93 10.89
N CYS A 124 -20.13 8.73 11.75
CA CYS A 124 -19.73 10.12 11.99
C CYS A 124 -18.30 10.23 12.51
N ALA A 125 -17.87 9.35 13.42
CA ALA A 125 -16.49 9.30 13.91
C ALA A 125 -15.50 9.00 12.78
N ALA A 126 -15.82 8.09 11.86
CA ALA A 126 -15.02 7.81 10.68
C ALA A 126 -14.93 9.01 9.73
N VAL A 127 -16.04 9.72 9.49
CA VAL A 127 -16.06 10.98 8.73
C VAL A 127 -15.15 12.01 9.38
N LEU A 128 -15.26 12.22 10.69
CA LEU A 128 -14.41 13.16 11.44
C LEU A 128 -12.93 12.79 11.38
N ALA A 129 -12.59 11.50 11.47
CA ALA A 129 -11.22 11.03 11.30
C ALA A 129 -10.67 11.36 9.91
N LEU A 130 -11.48 11.19 8.85
CA LEU A 130 -11.09 11.58 7.50
C LEU A 130 -11.04 13.09 7.29
N VAL A 131 -11.88 13.87 7.97
CA VAL A 131 -11.76 15.35 8.00
C VAL A 131 -10.46 15.75 8.69
N PHE A 132 -10.10 15.13 9.81
CA PHE A 132 -8.81 15.35 10.47
C PHE A 132 -7.65 15.06 9.52
N CYS A 133 -7.69 13.94 8.79
CA CYS A 133 -6.73 13.67 7.72
C CYS A 133 -6.80 14.75 6.62
N ALA A 134 -8.00 15.15 6.17
CA ALA A 134 -8.19 16.21 5.19
C ALA A 134 -7.48 17.53 5.55
N LEU A 135 -7.32 17.80 6.84
CA LEU A 135 -6.66 18.99 7.36
C LEU A 135 -5.14 18.77 7.63
N GLY A 136 -4.59 17.64 7.21
CA GLY A 136 -3.18 17.29 7.39
C GLY A 136 -2.86 16.67 8.75
N GLY A 137 -3.88 16.14 9.44
CA GLY A 137 -3.75 15.46 10.72
C GLY A 137 -2.84 14.24 10.67
N GLU A 138 -2.79 13.52 9.55
CA GLU A 138 -1.86 12.39 9.32
C GLU A 138 -0.39 12.80 9.47
N LEU A 139 -0.02 13.99 8.97
CA LEU A 139 1.35 14.48 9.09
C LEU A 139 1.67 14.88 10.53
N ARG A 140 0.68 15.39 11.28
CA ARG A 140 0.84 15.70 12.70
C ARG A 140 1.04 14.42 13.52
N LEU A 141 0.23 13.39 13.27
CA LEU A 141 0.37 12.08 13.92
C LEU A 141 1.74 11.48 13.65
N LEU A 142 2.18 11.44 12.38
CA LEU A 142 3.51 10.95 12.01
C LEU A 142 4.64 11.79 12.64
N GLY A 143 4.41 13.09 12.83
CA GLY A 143 5.32 13.97 13.53
C GLY A 143 5.43 13.66 15.03
N TRP A 144 4.30 13.45 15.70
CA TRP A 144 4.24 13.14 17.13
C TRP A 144 4.94 11.83 17.48
N ILE A 145 4.81 10.80 16.64
CA ILE A 145 5.51 9.52 16.82
C ILE A 145 6.96 9.55 16.29
N GLY A 146 7.46 10.71 15.85
CA GLY A 146 8.85 10.93 15.47
C GLY A 146 9.28 10.29 14.14
N ILE A 147 8.32 9.88 13.31
CA ILE A 147 8.58 9.36 11.95
C ILE A 147 8.83 10.50 10.98
N LEU A 148 8.06 11.59 11.12
CA LEU A 148 8.19 12.80 10.32
C LEU A 148 8.88 13.88 11.15
N LYS A 149 10.00 14.42 10.66
CA LYS A 149 10.73 15.50 11.34
C LYS A 149 10.87 16.71 10.43
N PRO A 150 10.89 17.94 10.97
CA PRO A 150 11.27 19.11 10.19
C PRO A 150 12.63 18.88 9.51
N ALA A 151 12.75 19.29 8.25
CA ALA A 151 14.00 19.17 7.52
C ALA A 151 15.07 20.14 8.04
N PRO A 152 16.37 19.80 7.88
CA PRO A 152 17.47 20.75 8.13
C PRO A 152 17.28 22.06 7.35
N SER A 153 17.81 23.16 7.89
CA SER A 153 17.69 24.50 7.32
C SER A 153 18.23 24.60 5.89
N ALA A 154 19.37 23.94 5.62
CA ALA A 154 19.97 23.88 4.28
C ALA A 154 19.04 23.26 3.24
N LEU A 155 18.45 22.09 3.55
CA LEU A 155 17.50 21.41 2.66
C LEU A 155 16.23 22.26 2.48
N THR A 156 15.72 22.85 3.56
CA THR A 156 14.55 23.73 3.53
C THR A 156 14.78 24.95 2.64
N ALA A 157 15.94 25.62 2.76
CA ALA A 157 16.30 26.76 1.94
C ALA A 157 16.46 26.40 0.45
N MET A 158 17.02 25.22 0.15
CA MET A 158 17.10 24.71 -1.23
C MET A 158 15.70 24.50 -1.82
N VAL A 159 14.81 23.82 -1.09
CA VAL A 159 13.42 23.56 -1.55
C VAL A 159 12.62 24.86 -1.68
N HIS A 160 12.79 25.83 -0.77
CA HIS A 160 12.10 27.13 -0.85
C HIS A 160 12.55 27.94 -2.06
N ARG A 161 13.85 28.01 -2.34
CA ARG A 161 14.37 28.65 -3.56
C ARG A 161 13.83 27.98 -4.83
N LEU A 162 13.80 26.64 -4.88
CA LEU A 162 13.17 25.92 -5.99
C LEU A 162 11.67 26.23 -6.11
N ALA A 163 10.95 26.24 -4.99
CA ALA A 163 9.52 26.53 -4.97
C ALA A 163 9.22 27.94 -5.51
N GLU A 164 10.05 28.93 -5.19
CA GLU A 164 9.97 30.29 -5.73
C GLU A 164 10.20 30.31 -7.25
N LEU A 165 11.28 29.66 -7.73
CA LEU A 165 11.59 29.54 -9.16
C LEU A 165 10.43 28.88 -9.94
N MET A 166 9.86 27.82 -9.35
CA MET A 166 8.72 27.09 -9.92
C MET A 166 7.37 27.78 -9.69
N LYS A 167 7.34 28.96 -9.04
CA LYS A 167 6.14 29.75 -8.74
C LYS A 167 5.08 28.97 -7.94
N VAL A 168 5.53 28.12 -7.02
CA VAL A 168 4.71 27.32 -6.12
C VAL A 168 4.06 28.25 -5.08
N LYS A 169 2.73 28.43 -5.16
CA LYS A 169 1.99 29.44 -4.36
C LYS A 169 1.93 29.19 -2.84
N GLY A 170 2.58 30.01 -2.02
CA GLY A 170 2.46 29.94 -0.56
C GLY A 170 3.37 28.89 0.08
N LYS A 171 3.43 28.89 1.42
CA LYS A 171 4.48 28.20 2.20
C LYS A 171 4.51 26.69 1.96
N VAL A 172 5.68 26.19 1.54
CA VAL A 172 5.97 24.75 1.42
C VAL A 172 6.58 24.25 2.72
N ARG A 173 6.01 23.18 3.28
CA ARG A 173 6.60 22.48 4.43
C ARG A 173 7.56 21.41 3.95
N VAL A 174 8.71 21.28 4.60
CA VAL A 174 9.77 20.35 4.20
C VAL A 174 10.07 19.42 5.36
N PHE A 175 10.03 18.12 5.10
CA PHE A 175 10.19 17.10 6.12
C PHE A 175 11.25 16.06 5.75
N VAL A 176 11.81 15.42 6.77
CA VAL A 176 12.60 14.20 6.65
C VAL A 176 11.81 13.04 7.25
N LEU A 177 11.74 11.93 6.54
CA LEU A 177 11.03 10.72 6.97
C LEU A 177 12.00 9.63 7.44
N GLU A 178 11.64 8.98 8.54
CA GLU A 178 12.18 7.68 8.91
C GLU A 178 11.50 6.60 8.06
N TRP A 179 12.12 6.20 6.96
CA TRP A 179 11.62 5.10 6.11
C TRP A 179 12.80 4.47 5.37
N ALA A 180 12.89 3.15 5.37
CA ALA A 180 14.00 2.41 4.77
C ALA A 180 14.12 2.55 3.24
N MET A 181 13.03 2.91 2.56
CA MET A 181 13.01 3.14 1.12
C MET A 181 13.67 4.48 0.78
N VAL A 182 14.39 4.56 -0.34
CA VAL A 182 14.91 5.82 -0.89
C VAL A 182 13.79 6.49 -1.66
N ASN A 183 13.21 7.57 -1.13
CA ASN A 183 12.05 8.17 -1.77
C ASN A 183 11.89 9.67 -1.50
N GLY A 184 11.33 10.36 -2.49
CA GLY A 184 10.71 11.67 -2.38
C GLY A 184 9.19 11.53 -2.31
N LEU A 185 8.52 12.42 -1.60
CA LEU A 185 7.07 12.41 -1.44
C LEU A 185 6.52 13.83 -1.48
N ALA A 186 5.42 14.03 -2.20
CA ALA A 186 4.64 15.25 -2.17
C ALA A 186 3.24 15.02 -1.59
N TRP A 187 2.86 15.81 -0.59
CA TRP A 187 1.50 15.89 -0.06
C TRP A 187 0.83 17.17 -0.55
N GLN A 188 0.18 17.08 -1.71
CA GLN A 188 -0.35 18.21 -2.48
C GLN A 188 -1.38 19.03 -1.71
N ARG A 189 -2.29 18.35 -0.97
CA ARG A 189 -3.30 18.98 -0.12
C ARG A 189 -2.67 19.85 0.98
N ASN A 190 -1.57 19.35 1.53
CA ASN A 190 -0.89 19.87 2.70
C ASN A 190 0.26 20.83 2.34
N ARG A 191 0.53 21.01 1.04
CA ARG A 191 1.68 21.76 0.48
C ARG A 191 2.98 21.39 1.18
N ALA A 192 3.21 20.09 1.29
CA ALA A 192 4.39 19.56 1.95
C ALA A 192 5.14 18.64 1.00
N VAL A 193 6.46 18.64 1.13
CA VAL A 193 7.34 17.65 0.52
C VAL A 193 8.16 16.96 1.62
N GLY A 194 8.51 15.71 1.38
CA GLY A 194 9.26 14.90 2.32
C GLY A 194 10.30 14.05 1.61
N PHE A 195 11.45 13.89 2.27
CA PHE A 195 12.56 13.08 1.78
C PHE A 195 12.91 12.03 2.82
N THR A 196 13.09 10.78 2.41
CA THR A 196 13.53 9.74 3.35
C THR A 196 15.00 9.96 3.72
N ARG A 197 15.38 9.60 4.96
CA ARG A 197 16.79 9.73 5.38
C ARG A 197 17.76 9.02 4.43
N PRO A 198 17.51 7.77 3.99
CA PRO A 198 18.41 7.10 3.04
C PRO A 198 18.57 7.82 1.71
N LEU A 199 17.58 8.59 1.26
CA LEU A 199 17.71 9.40 0.04
C LEU A 199 18.76 10.50 0.23
N LEU A 200 18.68 11.22 1.34
CA LEU A 200 19.61 12.32 1.64
C LEU A 200 21.03 11.83 1.93
N GLU A 201 21.20 10.59 2.36
CA GLU A 201 22.50 9.99 2.65
C GLU A 201 23.26 9.56 1.40
N ILE A 202 22.55 9.13 0.35
CA ILE A 202 23.19 8.53 -0.85
C ILE A 202 23.19 9.45 -2.08
N MET A 203 22.30 10.45 -2.12
CA MET A 203 22.21 11.37 -3.25
C MET A 203 23.07 12.60 -3.03
N THR A 204 23.71 13.07 -4.10
CA THR A 204 24.37 14.37 -4.14
C THR A 204 23.35 15.51 -4.04
N GLU A 205 23.80 16.72 -3.69
CA GLU A 205 22.92 17.89 -3.62
C GLU A 205 22.18 18.16 -4.95
N LYS A 206 22.86 17.96 -6.09
CA LYS A 206 22.26 18.12 -7.43
C LYS A 206 21.11 17.13 -7.65
N GLU A 207 21.31 15.88 -7.26
CA GLU A 207 20.29 14.83 -7.39
C GLU A 207 19.12 15.07 -6.44
N VAL A 208 19.37 15.48 -5.19
CA VAL A 208 18.32 15.86 -4.22
C VAL A 208 17.53 17.06 -4.74
N ARG A 209 18.20 18.06 -5.33
CA ARG A 209 17.57 19.22 -5.95
C ARG A 209 16.66 18.80 -7.11
N ALA A 210 17.08 17.83 -7.93
CA ALA A 210 16.27 17.30 -9.02
C ALA A 210 15.01 16.58 -8.52
N VAL A 211 15.17 15.67 -7.54
CA VAL A 211 14.03 15.01 -6.89
C VAL A 211 13.10 16.04 -6.25
N ALA A 212 13.63 17.07 -5.57
CA ALA A 212 12.82 18.11 -4.96
C ALA A 212 12.01 18.92 -6.00
N ALA A 213 12.58 19.24 -7.16
CA ALA A 213 11.86 19.91 -8.23
C ALA A 213 10.72 19.03 -8.76
N HIS A 214 10.94 17.73 -8.92
CA HIS A 214 9.89 16.77 -9.28
C HIS A 214 8.75 16.76 -8.24
N GLU A 215 9.07 16.62 -6.95
CA GLU A 215 8.07 16.62 -5.88
C GLU A 215 7.30 17.95 -5.78
N LEU A 216 7.98 19.08 -6.03
CA LEU A 216 7.36 20.41 -6.07
C LEU A 216 6.41 20.57 -7.28
N ALA A 217 6.68 19.92 -8.41
CA ALA A 217 5.80 19.94 -9.57
C ALA A 217 4.41 19.38 -9.23
N HIS A 218 4.31 18.39 -8.33
CA HIS A 218 3.02 17.92 -7.82
C HIS A 218 2.26 18.99 -7.00
N LEU A 219 2.94 19.98 -6.41
CA LEU A 219 2.29 21.09 -5.69
C LEU A 219 1.71 22.15 -6.64
N LEU A 220 2.05 22.11 -7.93
CA LEU A 220 1.49 22.95 -8.99
C LEU A 220 0.24 22.35 -9.63
N GLU A 221 -0.26 21.23 -9.11
CA GLU A 221 -1.53 20.66 -9.53
C GLU A 221 -2.68 21.68 -9.42
N PRO A 222 -3.60 21.71 -10.41
CA PRO A 222 -4.71 22.65 -10.40
C PRO A 222 -5.64 22.38 -9.20
N PRO A 223 -6.37 23.40 -8.70
CA PRO A 223 -7.23 23.26 -7.51
C PRO A 223 -8.26 22.12 -7.58
N TRP A 224 -8.81 21.83 -8.76
CA TRP A 224 -9.76 20.74 -8.94
C TRP A 224 -9.14 19.35 -8.71
N ALA A 225 -7.86 19.15 -9.06
CA ALA A 225 -7.16 17.89 -8.81
C ALA A 225 -7.00 17.65 -7.30
N ARG A 226 -6.68 18.70 -6.55
CA ARG A 226 -6.66 18.66 -5.08
C ARG A 226 -8.03 18.31 -4.50
N ARG A 227 -9.13 18.87 -5.05
CA ARG A 227 -10.50 18.52 -4.64
C ARG A 227 -10.82 17.04 -4.92
N ILE A 228 -10.41 16.49 -6.06
CA ILE A 228 -10.60 15.07 -6.37
C ILE A 228 -9.80 14.18 -5.42
N ARG A 229 -8.53 14.52 -5.11
CA ARG A 229 -7.75 13.77 -4.11
C ARG A 229 -8.40 13.81 -2.73
N THR A 230 -8.96 14.94 -2.33
CA THR A 230 -9.76 15.04 -1.10
C THR A 230 -11.04 14.21 -1.19
N ALA A 231 -11.79 14.25 -2.29
CA ALA A 231 -13.00 13.43 -2.46
C ALA A 231 -12.67 11.93 -2.44
N HIS A 232 -11.57 11.52 -3.06
CA HIS A 232 -11.10 10.14 -3.06
C HIS A 232 -10.81 9.62 -1.65
N LEU A 233 -10.38 10.49 -0.73
CA LEU A 233 -10.22 10.12 0.69
C LEU A 233 -11.53 9.57 1.29
N PHE A 234 -12.67 10.17 0.94
CA PHE A 234 -14.00 9.82 1.45
C PHE A 234 -14.74 8.79 0.60
N ALA A 235 -14.27 8.51 -0.62
CA ALA A 235 -14.97 7.65 -1.59
C ALA A 235 -15.23 6.23 -1.07
N TYR A 236 -14.43 5.76 -0.13
CA TYR A 236 -14.55 4.41 0.43
C TYR A 236 -15.58 4.28 1.56
N LEU A 237 -15.99 5.39 2.20
CA LEU A 237 -16.93 5.35 3.34
C LEU A 237 -18.28 4.71 3.00
N PRO A 238 -18.95 5.03 1.88
CA PRO A 238 -20.27 4.47 1.58
C PRO A 238 -20.25 2.97 1.31
N LEU A 239 -19.07 2.39 1.05
CA LEU A 239 -18.93 0.96 0.74
C LEU A 239 -19.34 0.10 1.93
N VAL A 240 -19.06 0.54 3.16
CA VAL A 240 -19.36 -0.23 4.38
C VAL A 240 -20.85 -0.37 4.63
N PRO A 241 -21.65 0.72 4.77
CA PRO A 241 -23.09 0.58 4.99
C PRO A 241 -23.78 -0.08 3.79
N LEU A 242 -23.30 0.15 2.56
CA LEU A 242 -23.82 -0.53 1.38
C LEU A 242 -23.61 -2.05 1.46
N ALA A 243 -22.42 -2.50 1.89
CA ALA A 243 -22.14 -3.92 2.07
C ALA A 243 -22.87 -4.53 3.27
N LYS A 244 -22.95 -3.84 4.41
CA LYS A 244 -23.58 -4.37 5.63
C LYS A 244 -25.11 -4.39 5.57
N TYR A 245 -25.72 -3.33 5.04
CA TYR A 245 -27.18 -3.15 5.12
C TYR A 245 -27.91 -3.41 3.80
N GLY A 246 -27.19 -3.47 2.67
CA GLY A 246 -27.79 -3.72 1.36
C GLY A 246 -27.94 -5.21 1.00
N GLY A 247 -27.63 -6.13 1.93
CA GLY A 247 -27.60 -7.56 1.66
C GLY A 247 -26.63 -7.95 0.54
N SER A 248 -26.87 -9.07 -0.13
CA SER A 248 -26.02 -9.53 -1.24
C SER A 248 -25.91 -8.53 -2.41
N PRO A 249 -27.00 -7.87 -2.86
CA PRO A 249 -26.90 -6.83 -3.89
C PRO A 249 -26.04 -5.64 -3.45
N GLY A 250 -26.17 -5.21 -2.20
CA GLY A 250 -25.36 -4.15 -1.62
C GLY A 250 -23.87 -4.52 -1.55
N ALA A 251 -23.54 -5.72 -1.10
CA ALA A 251 -22.17 -6.21 -1.07
C ALA A 251 -21.53 -6.25 -2.47
N LEU A 252 -22.27 -6.72 -3.49
CA LEU A 252 -21.81 -6.69 -4.88
C LEU A 252 -21.61 -5.26 -5.38
N ALA A 253 -22.56 -4.36 -5.12
CA ALA A 253 -22.46 -2.96 -5.50
C ALA A 253 -21.26 -2.26 -4.83
N ALA A 254 -21.02 -2.52 -3.54
CA ALA A 254 -19.87 -2.03 -2.82
C ALA A 254 -18.55 -2.54 -3.42
N PHE A 255 -18.47 -3.81 -3.79
CA PHE A 255 -17.30 -4.36 -4.47
C PHE A 255 -17.06 -3.72 -5.84
N CYS A 256 -18.10 -3.56 -6.66
CA CYS A 256 -18.00 -2.89 -7.96
C CYS A 256 -17.54 -1.42 -7.82
N LEU A 257 -18.06 -0.70 -6.83
CA LEU A 257 -17.65 0.68 -6.53
C LEU A 257 -16.20 0.74 -6.05
N LEU A 258 -15.78 -0.17 -5.17
CA LEU A 258 -14.37 -0.27 -4.73
C LEU A 258 -13.43 -0.41 -5.93
N VAL A 259 -13.70 -1.37 -6.81
CA VAL A 259 -12.91 -1.60 -8.03
C VAL A 259 -12.90 -0.36 -8.92
N THR A 260 -14.05 0.29 -9.09
CA THR A 260 -14.19 1.51 -9.89
C THR A 260 -13.35 2.66 -9.31
N PHE A 261 -13.41 2.88 -7.99
CA PHE A 261 -12.64 3.94 -7.32
C PHE A 261 -11.14 3.68 -7.40
N VAL A 262 -10.69 2.44 -7.18
CA VAL A 262 -9.27 2.06 -7.26
C VAL A 262 -8.76 2.26 -8.70
N LEU A 263 -9.42 1.69 -9.70
CA LEU A 263 -8.98 1.78 -11.10
C LEU A 263 -9.10 3.20 -11.66
N GLY A 264 -10.15 3.93 -11.27
CA GLY A 264 -10.34 5.33 -11.63
C GLY A 264 -9.26 6.22 -11.05
N TYR A 265 -8.91 6.02 -9.77
CA TYR A 265 -7.86 6.79 -9.11
C TYR A 265 -6.47 6.49 -9.67
N ILE A 266 -6.15 5.23 -9.96
CA ILE A 266 -4.89 4.86 -10.64
C ILE A 266 -4.78 5.59 -11.99
N ARG A 267 -5.84 5.59 -12.81
CA ARG A 267 -5.83 6.33 -14.08
C ARG A 267 -5.67 7.83 -13.89
N PHE A 268 -6.31 8.39 -12.87
CA PHE A 268 -6.21 9.79 -12.51
C PHE A 268 -4.76 10.16 -12.14
N THR A 269 -4.12 9.43 -11.22
CA THR A 269 -2.74 9.72 -10.78
C THR A 269 -1.75 9.61 -11.94
N HIS A 270 -1.90 8.62 -12.82
CA HIS A 270 -1.06 8.45 -14.02
C HIS A 270 -1.07 9.66 -14.97
N ARG A 271 -2.14 10.46 -14.97
CA ARG A 271 -2.20 11.70 -15.76
C ARG A 271 -1.35 12.81 -15.15
N PHE A 272 -1.27 12.86 -13.82
CA PHE A 272 -0.53 13.89 -13.10
C PHE A 272 0.96 13.60 -13.02
N GLU A 273 1.35 12.33 -12.95
CA GLU A 273 2.74 11.90 -13.08
C GLU A 273 3.39 12.45 -14.36
N ARG A 274 2.73 12.28 -15.52
CA ARG A 274 3.21 12.82 -16.80
C ARG A 274 3.25 14.35 -16.86
N ARG A 275 2.47 15.04 -16.02
CA ARG A 275 2.48 16.49 -15.92
C ARG A 275 3.64 16.96 -15.04
N ALA A 276 3.91 16.24 -13.95
CA ALA A 276 5.04 16.52 -13.08
C ALA A 276 6.37 16.38 -13.84
N ASP A 277 6.54 15.30 -14.61
CA ASP A 277 7.71 15.07 -15.48
C ASP A 277 7.99 16.27 -16.42
N ARG A 278 6.94 16.91 -16.96
CA ARG A 278 7.07 18.09 -17.84
C ARG A 278 7.37 19.38 -17.08
N GLY A 279 6.72 19.58 -15.93
CA GLY A 279 6.96 20.77 -15.11
C GLY A 279 8.38 20.81 -14.52
N GLU A 280 8.99 19.65 -14.39
CA GLU A 280 10.37 19.49 -13.96
C GLU A 280 11.39 19.92 -15.03
N SER A 281 11.21 19.48 -16.29
CA SER A 281 12.14 19.83 -17.38
C SER A 281 12.27 21.34 -17.59
N ASP A 282 11.23 22.09 -17.25
CA ASP A 282 11.22 23.56 -17.36
C ASP A 282 11.98 24.24 -16.20
N ALA A 283 12.09 23.57 -15.05
CA ALA A 283 12.66 24.12 -13.82
C ALA A 283 14.11 23.67 -13.55
N ILE A 284 14.50 22.51 -14.07
CA ILE A 284 15.85 21.96 -13.92
C ILE A 284 16.67 22.27 -15.17
N ALA A 285 17.75 23.04 -15.00
CA ALA A 285 18.69 23.37 -16.07
C ALA A 285 19.55 22.17 -16.54
N ASP A 286 19.54 21.06 -15.79
CA ASP A 286 20.36 19.85 -16.02
C ASP A 286 19.49 18.57 -16.03
N PRO A 287 18.95 18.18 -17.21
CA PRO A 287 18.22 16.91 -17.37
C PRO A 287 19.02 15.67 -16.98
N GLY A 288 20.36 15.74 -17.05
CA GLY A 288 21.25 14.66 -16.69
C GLY A 288 21.22 14.37 -15.19
N ALA A 289 21.21 15.42 -14.36
CA ALA A 289 21.13 15.28 -12.89
C ALA A 289 19.88 14.50 -12.43
N TYR A 290 18.74 14.70 -13.11
CA TYR A 290 17.53 13.96 -12.78
C TYR A 290 17.57 12.49 -13.22
N ALA A 291 18.02 12.24 -14.45
CA ALA A 291 18.18 10.87 -14.94
C ALA A 291 19.16 10.08 -14.06
N MET A 292 20.23 10.72 -13.57
CA MET A 292 21.15 10.13 -12.60
C MET A 292 20.49 9.89 -11.24
N SER A 293 19.72 10.84 -10.69
CA SER A 293 19.02 10.63 -9.42
C SER A 293 18.04 9.45 -9.48
N MET A 294 17.37 9.26 -10.62
CA MET A 294 16.51 8.10 -10.86
C MET A 294 17.29 6.79 -10.90
N THR A 295 18.52 6.79 -11.43
CA THR A 295 19.41 5.63 -11.42
C THR A 295 19.77 5.24 -9.98
N VAL A 296 20.17 6.24 -9.17
CA VAL A 296 20.46 6.04 -7.74
C VAL A 296 19.23 5.49 -7.01
N LEU A 297 18.04 6.05 -7.25
CA LEU A 297 16.78 5.59 -6.65
C LEU A 297 16.47 4.13 -7.02
N HIS A 298 16.55 3.80 -8.30
CA HIS A 298 16.28 2.44 -8.79
C HIS A 298 17.27 1.42 -8.24
N GLN A 299 18.56 1.75 -8.28
CA GLN A 299 19.60 0.88 -7.75
C GLN A 299 19.41 0.64 -6.26
N ALA A 300 19.23 1.72 -5.49
CA ALA A 300 19.07 1.63 -4.06
C ALA A 300 17.81 0.86 -3.66
N ASN A 301 16.67 1.10 -4.31
CA ASN A 301 15.44 0.38 -4.01
C ASN A 301 15.34 -1.00 -4.68
N SER A 302 16.37 -1.42 -5.43
CA SER A 302 16.31 -2.63 -6.27
C SER A 302 15.06 -2.66 -7.16
N THR A 303 14.71 -1.50 -7.73
CA THR A 303 13.59 -1.35 -8.66
C THR A 303 14.07 -1.65 -10.08
N PRO A 304 13.40 -2.54 -10.83
CA PRO A 304 13.80 -2.89 -12.19
C PRO A 304 13.96 -1.66 -13.09
N ALA A 305 15.06 -1.60 -13.86
CA ALA A 305 15.26 -0.52 -14.83
C ALA A 305 14.22 -0.55 -15.96
N VAL A 306 13.68 -1.73 -16.27
CA VAL A 306 12.54 -1.94 -17.16
C VAL A 306 11.44 -2.64 -16.38
N MET A 307 10.32 -1.93 -16.19
CA MET A 307 9.18 -2.39 -15.40
C MET A 307 8.22 -3.24 -16.26
N PRO A 308 7.45 -4.17 -15.65
CA PRO A 308 6.54 -5.01 -16.41
C PRO A 308 5.34 -4.24 -16.99
N GLY A 309 5.28 -4.16 -18.32
CA GLY A 309 4.23 -3.58 -19.16
C GLY A 309 3.88 -2.11 -18.83
N LYS A 310 2.67 -1.64 -19.18
CA LYS A 310 2.37 -0.19 -19.19
C LYS A 310 2.55 0.47 -17.82
N GLN A 311 3.47 1.43 -17.76
CA GLN A 311 3.77 2.25 -16.59
C GLN A 311 3.28 3.69 -16.77
N SER A 312 3.23 4.44 -15.66
CA SER A 312 2.96 5.88 -15.66
C SER A 312 4.08 6.69 -16.27
N HIS A 313 5.32 6.25 -16.07
CA HIS A 313 6.53 6.87 -16.59
C HIS A 313 7.24 5.92 -17.58
N PRO A 314 8.06 6.46 -18.50
CA PRO A 314 8.96 5.64 -19.29
C PRO A 314 9.91 4.85 -18.38
N HIS A 315 10.42 3.72 -18.88
CA HIS A 315 11.38 2.91 -18.14
C HIS A 315 12.66 3.70 -17.84
N LEU A 316 13.35 3.41 -16.74
CA LEU A 316 14.60 4.10 -16.38
C LEU A 316 15.58 4.10 -17.55
N TYR A 317 15.76 2.95 -18.20
CA TYR A 317 16.66 2.83 -19.36
C TYR A 317 16.31 3.83 -20.47
N ASP A 318 15.02 3.93 -20.79
CA ASP A 318 14.53 4.82 -21.84
C ASP A 318 14.65 6.30 -21.41
N ARG A 319 14.53 6.60 -20.11
CA ARG A 319 14.72 7.95 -19.54
C ARG A 319 16.18 8.39 -19.55
N LEU A 320 17.11 7.49 -19.26
CA LEU A 320 18.55 7.77 -19.35
C LEU A 320 18.93 8.16 -20.77
N LEU A 321 18.49 7.37 -21.77
CA LEU A 321 18.72 7.67 -23.18
C LEU A 321 18.07 8.99 -23.62
N ALA A 322 16.84 9.26 -23.19
CA ALA A 322 16.16 10.53 -23.47
C ALA A 322 16.89 11.74 -22.86
N GLY A 323 17.58 11.54 -21.73
CA GLY A 323 18.45 12.55 -21.11
C GLY A 323 19.86 12.61 -21.71
N GLY A 324 20.14 11.90 -22.80
CA GLY A 324 21.47 11.86 -23.42
C GLY A 324 22.51 11.06 -22.65
N ILE A 325 22.11 10.28 -21.64
CA ILE A 325 23.00 9.44 -20.85
C ILE A 325 22.96 8.02 -21.39
N GLN A 326 24.12 7.54 -21.83
CA GLN A 326 24.30 6.14 -22.21
C GLN A 326 24.40 5.27 -20.94
N PRO A 327 23.46 4.35 -20.67
CA PRO A 327 23.56 3.46 -19.52
C PRO A 327 24.76 2.52 -19.64
N ASP A 328 25.42 2.23 -18.52
CA ASP A 328 26.54 1.28 -18.41
C ASP A 328 26.08 -0.20 -18.43
N PHE A 329 24.78 -0.43 -18.58
CA PHE A 329 24.16 -1.76 -18.72
C PHE A 329 23.33 -1.85 -20.00
N PRO A 330 23.24 -3.04 -20.64
CA PRO A 330 22.30 -3.25 -21.74
C PRO A 330 20.86 -3.21 -21.23
N ARG A 331 19.90 -2.88 -22.10
CA ARG A 331 18.47 -2.81 -21.74
C ARG A 331 18.00 -4.15 -21.15
N PRO A 332 17.69 -4.22 -19.84
CA PRO A 332 17.29 -5.48 -19.21
C PRO A 332 15.92 -5.94 -19.72
N ARG A 333 15.67 -7.26 -19.65
CA ARG A 333 14.32 -7.78 -19.87
C ARG A 333 13.38 -7.29 -18.77
N ALA A 334 12.10 -7.09 -19.08
CA ALA A 334 11.11 -6.82 -18.05
C ALA A 334 10.93 -8.06 -17.13
N PRO A 335 10.65 -7.87 -15.83
CA PRO A 335 10.15 -8.95 -14.97
C PRO A 335 8.86 -9.57 -15.52
N SER A 336 8.57 -10.81 -15.14
CA SER A 336 7.30 -11.45 -15.49
C SER A 336 6.15 -10.91 -14.65
N ARG A 337 5.01 -10.62 -15.28
CA ARG A 337 3.75 -10.28 -14.59
C ARG A 337 3.04 -11.49 -13.99
N ALA A 338 3.20 -12.66 -14.62
CA ALA A 338 2.48 -13.87 -14.22
C ALA A 338 3.13 -14.54 -13.00
N LYS A 339 4.47 -14.53 -12.90
CA LYS A 339 5.19 -15.23 -11.82
C LYS A 339 4.74 -14.83 -10.40
N PRO A 340 4.58 -13.53 -10.05
CA PRO A 340 4.12 -13.15 -8.72
C PRO A 340 2.71 -13.67 -8.41
N MET A 341 1.80 -13.56 -9.38
CA MET A 341 0.43 -14.00 -9.25
C MET A 341 0.35 -15.52 -9.12
N LEU A 342 1.05 -16.27 -9.98
CA LEU A 342 1.13 -17.73 -9.89
C LEU A 342 1.72 -18.17 -8.55
N ALA A 343 2.80 -17.54 -8.08
CA ALA A 343 3.38 -17.86 -6.78
C ALA A 343 2.39 -17.62 -5.62
N ALA A 344 1.68 -16.48 -5.65
CA ALA A 344 0.67 -16.18 -4.63
C ALA A 344 -0.51 -17.16 -4.69
N LEU A 345 -1.00 -17.50 -5.88
CA LEU A 345 -2.08 -18.47 -6.09
C LEU A 345 -1.68 -19.87 -5.65
N THR A 346 -0.51 -20.37 -6.08
CA THR A 346 0.00 -21.68 -5.68
C THR A 346 0.16 -21.75 -4.16
N MET A 347 0.75 -20.74 -3.53
CA MET A 347 0.91 -20.72 -2.07
C MET A 347 -0.43 -20.68 -1.35
N THR A 348 -1.36 -19.84 -1.80
CA THR A 348 -2.72 -19.77 -1.24
C THR A 348 -3.44 -21.11 -1.38
N PHE A 349 -3.35 -21.75 -2.54
CA PHE A 349 -3.92 -23.07 -2.80
C PHE A 349 -3.29 -24.17 -1.95
N THR A 350 -1.96 -24.18 -1.81
CA THR A 350 -1.26 -25.12 -0.92
C THR A 350 -1.71 -24.96 0.53
N VAL A 351 -1.83 -23.72 1.03
CA VAL A 351 -2.33 -23.48 2.38
C VAL A 351 -3.78 -23.99 2.53
N LEU A 352 -4.65 -23.74 1.55
CA LEU A 352 -6.01 -24.27 1.56
C LEU A 352 -6.05 -25.80 1.62
N LEU A 353 -5.22 -26.49 0.83
CA LEU A 353 -5.12 -27.95 0.85
C LEU A 353 -4.63 -28.47 2.21
N LEU A 354 -3.64 -27.81 2.81
CA LEU A 354 -3.13 -28.18 4.13
C LEU A 354 -4.21 -28.00 5.22
N LEU A 355 -4.97 -26.91 5.17
CA LEU A 355 -6.08 -26.67 6.09
C LEU A 355 -7.19 -27.70 5.92
N LEU A 356 -7.53 -28.05 4.68
CA LEU A 356 -8.52 -29.08 4.39
C LEU A 356 -8.08 -30.47 4.88
N ALA A 357 -6.81 -30.83 4.66
CA ALA A 357 -6.25 -32.09 5.14
C ALA A 357 -6.22 -32.15 6.67
N MET A 358 -5.84 -31.05 7.33
CA MET A 358 -5.88 -30.93 8.78
C MET A 358 -7.31 -31.09 9.31
N PHE A 359 -8.29 -30.42 8.69
CA PHE A 359 -9.69 -30.53 9.08
C PHE A 359 -10.21 -31.96 8.90
N ALA A 360 -9.94 -32.60 7.76
CA ALA A 360 -10.32 -34.00 7.53
C ALA A 360 -9.70 -34.94 8.58
N GLY A 361 -8.42 -34.74 8.93
CA GLY A 361 -7.74 -35.50 9.97
C GLY A 361 -8.39 -35.34 11.35
N ILE A 362 -8.80 -34.11 11.71
CA ILE A 362 -9.54 -33.83 12.95
C ILE A 362 -10.89 -34.56 12.92
N MET A 363 -11.63 -34.47 11.82
CA MET A 363 -12.93 -35.12 11.68
C MET A 363 -12.86 -36.65 11.79
N VAL A 364 -11.86 -37.26 11.14
CA VAL A 364 -11.59 -38.70 11.26
C VAL A 364 -11.24 -39.07 12.71
N SER A 365 -10.39 -38.27 13.35
CA SER A 365 -9.99 -38.51 14.75
C SER A 365 -11.19 -38.43 15.70
N LEU A 366 -12.05 -37.43 15.54
CA LEU A 366 -13.27 -37.28 16.33
C LEU A 366 -14.21 -38.48 16.12
N HIS A 367 -14.39 -38.93 14.88
CA HIS A 367 -15.21 -40.09 14.56
C HIS A 367 -14.67 -41.38 15.20
N LEU A 368 -13.35 -41.61 15.13
CA LEU A 368 -12.69 -42.77 15.75
C LEU A 368 -12.79 -42.75 17.29
N LEU A 369 -12.89 -41.57 17.89
CA LEU A 369 -13.12 -41.39 19.32
C LEU A 369 -14.60 -41.51 19.73
N GLY A 370 -15.49 -41.84 18.79
CA GLY A 370 -16.93 -42.00 19.04
C GLY A 370 -17.72 -40.70 19.12
N TYR A 371 -17.13 -39.56 18.73
CA TYR A 371 -17.86 -38.30 18.61
C TYR A 371 -18.62 -38.24 17.27
N GLU A 372 -19.94 -38.27 17.30
CA GLU A 372 -20.77 -37.96 16.13
C GLU A 372 -20.83 -36.45 15.91
N VAL A 373 -20.19 -35.96 14.84
CA VAL A 373 -20.34 -34.57 14.41
C VAL A 373 -21.67 -34.43 13.66
N ARG A 374 -22.76 -34.13 14.38
CA ARG A 374 -24.03 -33.74 13.75
C ARG A 374 -23.88 -32.38 13.08
N LEU A 375 -23.90 -32.34 11.75
CA LEU A 375 -24.05 -31.12 10.98
C LEU A 375 -25.52 -30.68 11.05
N GLU A 376 -25.88 -29.89 12.06
CA GLU A 376 -27.25 -29.40 12.32
C GLU A 376 -27.85 -28.54 11.18
N ALA A 377 -27.09 -28.23 10.12
CA ALA A 377 -27.50 -27.35 9.03
C ALA A 377 -28.69 -27.84 8.20
N GLY A 378 -29.15 -29.09 8.38
CA GLY A 378 -30.25 -29.68 7.60
C GLY A 378 -31.63 -29.69 8.27
N GLU A 379 -31.71 -29.67 9.60
CA GLU A 379 -32.98 -29.91 10.32
C GLU A 379 -33.82 -28.64 10.47
N GLN A 380 -33.22 -27.48 10.77
CA GLN A 380 -33.95 -26.21 10.89
C GLN A 380 -34.66 -25.78 9.59
N LYS A 381 -34.13 -26.17 8.42
CA LYS A 381 -34.75 -25.85 7.13
C LYS A 381 -35.93 -26.77 6.80
N ARG A 382 -36.01 -27.96 7.40
CA ARG A 382 -37.17 -28.86 7.25
C ARG A 382 -38.32 -28.42 8.15
N GLU A 383 -38.04 -27.96 9.37
CA GLU A 383 -39.09 -27.46 10.27
C GLU A 383 -39.73 -26.15 9.76
N SER A 384 -38.97 -25.26 9.13
CA SER A 384 -39.51 -24.01 8.56
C SER A 384 -40.24 -24.19 7.23
N LEU A 385 -40.10 -25.34 6.55
CA LEU A 385 -40.87 -25.70 5.36
C LEU A 385 -42.12 -26.53 5.69
N SER A 386 -42.23 -27.03 6.93
CA SER A 386 -43.40 -27.76 7.43
C SER A 386 -44.38 -26.91 8.23
N GLN A 387 -44.04 -25.64 8.51
CA GLN A 387 -44.92 -24.61 9.04
C GLN A 387 -45.32 -23.65 7.92
#